data_AF-A0A2W2CLR2-F1
#
_entry.id   AF-A0A2W2CLR2-F1
#
_cell.length_a   1.000
_cell.length_b   1.000
_cell.length_c   1.000
_cell.angle_alpha   90.00
_cell.angle_beta   90.00
_cell.angle_gamma   90.00
#
_symmetry.space_group_name_H-M   'P 1'
#
loop_
_entity.id
_entity.type
_entity.pdbx_description
1 polymer ?
#
loop_
_entity_poly.entity_id
_entity_poly.type
_entity_poly.pdbx_seq_one_letter_code
_entity_poly.pdbx_strand_id
1 'polypeptide(L)'
;EEAIDYIARLSDGGMRDALSILDQISSFSDGRVSYQQVLDMTGGIPSKQFAALATTILEDDIGGMLQMIEGFMQEGKSADKCMENLLYYFRDLLMIKMVPEADKLTERVLDAQDFKDTARLFSRSQLFRIIDTLNHYQTEMKYAAQPQTLFEVALL
;
A
#
# COMPACT_ATOMS: atom_id res chain seq x y z
N GLU A 1 -5.99 -17.87 -4.12
CA GLU A 1 -6.54 -16.68 -4.80
C GLU A 1 -5.76 -15.44 -4.41
N GLU A 2 -5.78 -15.02 -3.14
CA GLU A 2 -5.14 -13.77 -2.68
C GLU A 2 -3.68 -13.54 -3.15
N ALA A 3 -2.86 -14.60 -3.16
CA ALA A 3 -1.48 -14.52 -3.66
C ALA A 3 -1.40 -14.21 -5.17
N ILE A 4 -2.29 -14.80 -5.97
CA ILE A 4 -2.36 -14.60 -7.42
C ILE A 4 -2.87 -13.19 -7.72
N ASP A 5 -3.91 -12.75 -7.01
CA ASP A 5 -4.47 -11.40 -7.16
C ASP A 5 -3.44 -10.33 -6.81
N TYR A 6 -2.63 -10.58 -5.77
CA TYR A 6 -1.56 -9.68 -5.38
C TYR A 6 -0.41 -9.65 -6.41
N ILE A 7 -0.03 -10.79 -7.00
CA ILE A 7 0.96 -10.83 -8.09
C ILE A 7 0.43 -10.08 -9.32
N ALA A 8 -0.83 -10.28 -9.70
CA ALA A 8 -1.46 -9.58 -10.81
C ALA A 8 -1.43 -8.06 -10.61
N ARG A 9 -1.69 -7.60 -9.37
CA ARG A 9 -1.53 -6.19 -8.99
C ARG A 9 -0.09 -5.69 -9.16
N LEU A 10 0.89 -6.41 -8.65
CA LEU A 10 2.31 -5.99 -8.73
C LEU A 10 2.80 -5.87 -10.18
N SER A 11 2.23 -6.68 -11.06
CA SER A 11 2.53 -6.64 -12.50
C SER A 11 1.76 -5.59 -13.29
N ASP A 12 0.84 -4.85 -12.68
CA ASP A 12 -0.10 -3.93 -13.36
C ASP A 12 -0.81 -4.58 -14.59
N GLY A 13 -1.10 -5.88 -14.49
CA GLY A 13 -1.69 -6.69 -15.57
C GLY A 13 -0.68 -7.21 -16.62
N GLY A 14 0.61 -6.89 -16.50
CA GLY A 14 1.68 -7.36 -17.36
C GLY A 14 2.01 -8.84 -17.11
N MET A 15 1.55 -9.74 -17.99
CA MET A 15 1.74 -11.19 -17.83
C MET A 15 3.23 -11.61 -17.70
N ARG A 16 4.16 -10.87 -18.31
CA ARG A 16 5.60 -11.13 -18.20
C ARG A 16 6.15 -10.81 -16.81
N ASP A 17 5.70 -9.71 -16.22
CA ASP A 17 6.15 -9.28 -14.90
C ASP A 17 5.54 -10.18 -13.83
N ALA A 18 4.27 -10.58 -14.00
CA ALA A 18 3.61 -11.58 -13.16
C ALA A 18 4.36 -12.92 -13.17
N LEU A 19 4.76 -13.40 -14.36
CA LEU A 19 5.53 -14.64 -14.50
C LEU A 19 6.91 -14.51 -13.84
N SER A 20 7.58 -13.37 -14.00
CA SER A 20 8.89 -13.13 -13.38
C SER A 20 8.82 -13.17 -11.85
N ILE A 21 7.78 -12.57 -11.26
CA ILE A 21 7.52 -12.62 -9.81
C ILE A 21 7.22 -14.06 -9.37
N LEU A 22 6.41 -14.80 -10.14
CA LEU A 22 6.07 -16.20 -9.83
C LEU A 22 7.30 -17.13 -9.90
N ASP A 23 8.16 -16.96 -10.90
CA ASP A 23 9.41 -17.71 -11.05
C ASP A 23 10.36 -17.43 -9.88
N GLN A 24 10.43 -16.17 -9.44
CA GLN A 24 11.21 -15.81 -8.26
C GLN A 24 10.66 -16.47 -6.99
N ILE A 25 9.35 -16.47 -6.77
CA ILE A 25 8.76 -17.05 -5.55
C ILE A 25 8.81 -18.58 -5.55
N SER A 26 8.57 -19.21 -6.70
CA SER A 26 8.64 -20.67 -6.85
C SER A 26 10.05 -21.21 -6.61
N SER A 27 11.09 -20.40 -6.84
CA SER A 27 12.49 -20.78 -6.60
C SER A 27 12.85 -20.92 -5.10
N PHE A 28 12.05 -20.33 -4.20
CA PHE A 28 12.28 -20.41 -2.74
C PHE A 28 11.06 -20.99 -1.98
N SER A 29 10.10 -21.58 -2.69
CA SER A 29 8.96 -22.26 -2.07
C SER A 29 8.88 -23.72 -2.52
N ASP A 30 8.46 -24.61 -1.62
CA ASP A 30 8.23 -26.04 -1.93
C ASP A 30 6.95 -26.24 -2.77
N GLY A 31 6.81 -25.47 -3.86
CA GLY A 31 5.68 -25.53 -4.80
C GLY A 31 4.37 -24.93 -4.29
N ARG A 32 4.36 -24.27 -3.12
CA ARG A 32 3.19 -23.54 -2.60
C ARG A 32 3.51 -22.05 -2.44
N VAL A 33 2.78 -21.22 -3.16
CA VAL A 33 2.86 -19.76 -3.09
C VAL A 33 1.73 -19.23 -2.22
N SER A 34 2.06 -18.73 -1.03
CA SER A 34 1.13 -18.05 -0.12
C SER A 34 1.22 -16.53 -0.25
N TYR A 35 0.15 -15.82 0.12
CA TYR A 35 0.11 -14.36 0.08
C TYR A 35 1.23 -13.71 0.90
N GLN A 36 1.52 -14.27 2.08
CA GLN A 36 2.63 -13.81 2.94
C GLN A 36 3.99 -13.95 2.24
N GLN A 37 4.24 -15.08 1.56
CA GLN A 37 5.48 -15.26 0.82
C GLN A 37 5.62 -14.28 -0.35
N VAL A 38 4.52 -13.93 -1.03
CA VAL A 38 4.54 -12.89 -2.07
C VAL A 38 4.93 -11.54 -1.42
N LEU A 39 4.30 -11.17 -0.31
CA LEU A 39 4.61 -9.93 0.42
C LEU A 39 6.08 -9.87 0.85
N ASP A 40 6.59 -10.93 1.48
CA ASP A 40 7.95 -10.99 1.98
C ASP A 40 8.98 -10.87 0.85
N MET A 41 8.70 -11.51 -0.30
CA MET A 41 9.58 -11.42 -1.48
C MET A 41 9.53 -10.08 -2.18
N THR A 42 8.37 -9.43 -2.22
CA THR A 42 8.17 -8.20 -3.00
C THR A 42 8.40 -6.95 -2.15
N GLY A 43 8.69 -7.10 -0.86
CA GLY A 43 8.73 -5.98 0.10
C GLY A 43 7.35 -5.34 0.27
N GLY A 44 6.29 -6.12 0.09
CA GLY A 44 4.91 -5.67 0.18
C GLY A 44 4.49 -5.43 1.63
N ILE A 45 3.53 -4.53 1.82
CA ILE A 45 2.93 -4.25 3.13
C ILE A 45 1.50 -4.80 3.16
N PRO A 46 1.12 -5.60 4.17
CA PRO A 46 -0.25 -6.06 4.34
C PRO A 46 -1.22 -4.88 4.45
N SER A 47 -2.40 -4.99 3.85
CA SER A 47 -3.39 -3.90 3.88
C SER A 47 -3.78 -3.44 5.29
N LYS A 48 -3.74 -4.33 6.29
CA LYS A 48 -4.00 -3.99 7.70
C LYS A 48 -2.98 -3.04 8.29
N GLN A 49 -1.72 -3.13 7.88
CA GLN A 49 -0.68 -2.20 8.31
C GLN A 49 -0.90 -0.80 7.71
N PHE A 50 -1.40 -0.71 6.47
CA PHE A 50 -1.80 0.58 5.90
C PHE A 50 -3.05 1.17 6.57
N ALA A 51 -4.02 0.34 6.97
CA ALA A 51 -5.16 0.81 7.74
C ALA A 51 -4.74 1.39 9.11
N ALA A 52 -3.81 0.73 9.79
CA ALA A 52 -3.23 1.23 11.04
C ALA A 52 -2.47 2.55 10.82
N LEU A 53 -1.62 2.64 9.79
CA LEU A 53 -0.91 3.89 9.46
C LEU A 53 -1.88 5.02 9.08
N ALA A 54 -2.95 4.72 8.34
CA ALA A 54 -3.98 5.70 8.03
C ALA A 54 -4.67 6.20 9.32
N THR A 55 -4.88 5.32 10.30
CA THR A 55 -5.47 5.68 11.58
C THR A 55 -4.54 6.60 12.39
N THR A 56 -3.23 6.34 12.43
CA THR A 56 -2.28 7.24 13.11
C THR A 56 -2.26 8.63 12.48
N ILE A 57 -2.36 8.73 11.14
CA ILE A 57 -2.47 10.01 10.43
C ILE A 57 -3.78 10.75 10.80
N LEU A 58 -4.89 10.02 10.94
CA LEU A 58 -6.17 10.60 11.31
C LEU A 58 -6.18 11.13 12.75
N GLU A 59 -5.50 10.42 13.65
CA GLU A 59 -5.43 10.72 15.08
C GLU A 59 -4.34 11.76 15.43
N ASP A 60 -3.59 12.24 14.44
CA ASP A 60 -2.42 13.13 14.62
C ASP A 60 -1.34 12.49 15.54
N ASP A 61 -1.29 11.16 15.56
CA ASP A 61 -0.29 10.40 16.31
C ASP A 61 1.01 10.28 15.51
N ILE A 62 1.76 11.39 15.50
CA ILE A 62 3.07 11.47 14.84
C ILE A 62 4.03 10.42 15.39
N GLY A 63 3.98 10.14 16.70
CA GLY A 63 4.86 9.17 17.35
C GLY A 63 4.61 7.75 16.86
N GLY A 64 3.35 7.31 16.87
CA GLY A 64 2.94 6.01 16.35
C GLY A 64 3.21 5.86 14.85
N MET A 65 2.94 6.91 14.07
CA MET A 65 3.25 6.93 12.64
C MET A 65 4.74 6.71 12.36
N LEU A 66 5.63 7.47 13.01
CA LEU A 66 7.08 7.32 12.82
C LEU A 66 7.59 5.94 13.25
N GLN A 67 7.06 5.38 14.34
CA GLN A 67 7.40 4.02 14.79
C GLN A 67 6.99 2.97 13.75
N MET A 68 5.83 3.12 13.11
CA MET A 68 5.39 2.21 12.06
C MET A 68 6.29 2.30 10.82
N ILE A 69 6.67 3.51 10.41
CA ILE A 69 7.58 3.72 9.28
C ILE A 69 8.94 3.09 9.58
N GLU A 70 9.49 3.31 10.78
CA GLU A 70 10.75 2.71 11.21
C GLU A 70 10.67 1.18 11.18
N GLY A 71 9.58 0.60 11.69
CA GLY A 71 9.32 -0.85 11.62
C GLY A 71 9.34 -1.36 10.18
N PHE A 72 8.72 -0.65 9.23
CA PHE A 72 8.77 -1.03 7.83
C PHE A 72 10.19 -1.02 7.27
N MET A 73 10.99 0.00 7.61
CA MET A 73 12.38 0.09 7.14
C MET A 73 13.25 -1.02 7.75
N GLN A 74 13.04 -1.37 9.02
CA GLN A 74 13.74 -2.48 9.69
C GLN A 74 13.39 -3.85 9.08
N GLU A 75 12.16 -4.01 8.58
CA GLU A 75 11.73 -5.18 7.80
C GLU A 75 12.28 -5.20 6.36
N GLY A 76 13.08 -4.19 5.96
CA GLY A 76 13.70 -4.10 4.64
C GLY A 76 12.77 -3.59 3.54
N LYS A 77 11.63 -2.99 3.90
CA LYS A 77 10.69 -2.41 2.93
C LYS A 77 11.26 -1.11 2.36
N SER A 78 11.08 -0.89 1.05
CA SER A 78 11.51 0.34 0.38
C SER A 78 10.51 1.48 0.62
N ALA A 79 11.01 2.66 1.01
CA ALA A 79 10.18 3.86 1.20
C ALA A 79 9.39 4.25 -0.05
N ASP A 80 10.00 4.15 -1.25
CA ASP A 80 9.31 4.43 -2.53
C ASP A 80 8.13 3.48 -2.75
N LYS A 81 8.31 2.20 -2.42
CA LYS A 81 7.24 1.20 -2.48
C LYS A 81 6.19 1.41 -1.41
N CYS A 82 6.57 1.86 -0.20
CA CYS A 82 5.61 2.23 0.83
C CYS A 82 4.72 3.40 0.36
N MET A 83 5.34 4.45 -0.18
CA MET A 83 4.65 5.61 -0.75
C MET A 83 3.67 5.23 -1.86
N GLU A 84 4.14 4.44 -2.84
CA GLU A 84 3.31 3.95 -3.95
C GLU A 84 2.10 3.15 -3.47
N ASN A 85 2.32 2.20 -2.55
CA ASN A 85 1.24 1.37 -2.04
C ASN A 85 0.26 2.15 -1.17
N LEU A 86 0.74 3.13 -0.39
CA LEU A 86 -0.11 4.00 0.42
C LEU A 86 -0.97 4.93 -0.45
N LEU A 87 -0.40 5.47 -1.53
CA LEU A 87 -1.14 6.23 -2.53
C LEU A 87 -2.29 5.40 -3.12
N TYR A 88 -2.02 4.15 -3.50
CA TYR A 88 -3.06 3.23 -3.97
C TYR A 88 -4.11 2.95 -2.90
N TYR A 89 -3.69 2.75 -1.65
CA TYR A 89 -4.61 2.52 -0.54
C TYR A 89 -5.60 3.68 -0.35
N PHE A 90 -5.13 4.93 -0.31
CA PHE A 90 -6.02 6.09 -0.18
C PHE A 90 -6.89 6.32 -1.42
N ARG A 91 -6.39 6.01 -2.62
CA ARG A 91 -7.21 6.03 -3.85
C ARG A 91 -8.36 5.03 -3.76
N ASP A 92 -8.10 3.83 -3.27
CA ASP A 92 -9.12 2.78 -3.11
C ASP A 92 -10.17 3.20 -2.07
N LEU A 93 -9.76 3.81 -0.95
CA LEU A 93 -10.69 4.40 0.02
C LEU A 93 -11.58 5.49 -0.61
N LEU A 94 -11.00 6.36 -1.44
CA LEU A 94 -11.73 7.40 -2.14
C LEU A 94 -12.76 6.81 -3.12
N MET A 95 -12.36 5.78 -3.89
CA MET A 95 -13.26 5.08 -4.82
C MET A 95 -14.44 4.45 -4.10
N ILE A 96 -14.21 3.73 -3.00
CA ILE A 96 -15.25 3.13 -2.15
C ILE A 96 -16.23 4.18 -1.62
N LYS A 97 -15.74 5.39 -1.34
CA LYS A 97 -16.58 6.49 -0.83
C LYS A 97 -17.39 7.17 -1.93
N MET A 98 -16.91 7.20 -3.17
CA MET A 98 -17.54 7.94 -4.27
C MET A 98 -18.43 7.08 -5.17
N VAL A 99 -18.13 5.79 -5.29
CA VAL A 99 -18.78 4.90 -6.26
C VAL A 99 -19.58 3.84 -5.50
N PRO A 100 -20.90 3.73 -5.73
CA PRO A 100 -21.68 2.60 -5.22
C PRO A 100 -21.11 1.28 -5.75
N GLU A 101 -20.95 0.28 -4.88
CA GLU A 101 -20.37 -1.02 -5.21
C GLU A 101 -18.91 -0.97 -5.72
N ALA A 102 -18.13 0.06 -5.37
CA ALA A 102 -16.71 0.15 -5.76
C ALA A 102 -15.87 -1.05 -5.28
N ASP A 103 -16.27 -1.71 -4.21
CA ASP A 103 -15.66 -2.94 -3.73
C ASP A 103 -15.69 -4.07 -4.76
N LYS A 104 -16.65 -4.05 -5.71
CA LYS A 104 -16.71 -4.98 -6.84
C LYS A 104 -15.88 -4.52 -8.06
N LEU A 105 -15.46 -3.25 -8.07
CA LEU A 105 -14.66 -2.63 -9.13
C LEU A 105 -13.16 -2.71 -8.86
N THR A 106 -12.77 -3.02 -7.62
CA THR A 106 -11.37 -3.13 -7.21
C THR A 106 -11.07 -4.53 -6.70
N GLU A 107 -10.40 -5.36 -7.51
CA GLU A 107 -9.85 -6.66 -7.10
C GLU A 107 -8.74 -6.51 -6.02
N ARG A 108 -8.37 -5.28 -5.68
CA ARG A 108 -7.31 -4.91 -4.73
C ARG A 108 -7.73 -5.02 -3.27
N VAL A 109 -9.03 -5.12 -3.01
CA VAL A 109 -9.61 -5.08 -1.67
C VAL A 109 -9.89 -6.50 -1.21
N LEU A 110 -8.91 -7.10 -0.54
CA LEU A 110 -9.03 -8.45 0.03
C LEU A 110 -10.12 -8.51 1.12
N ASP A 111 -10.27 -7.43 1.90
CA ASP A 111 -11.34 -7.27 2.88
C ASP A 111 -12.13 -5.98 2.61
N ALA A 112 -13.25 -6.12 1.90
CA ALA A 112 -14.11 -5.01 1.54
C ALA A 112 -14.71 -4.30 2.76
N GLN A 113 -14.84 -4.99 3.89
CA GLN A 113 -15.43 -4.42 5.08
C GLN A 113 -14.43 -3.51 5.79
N ASP A 114 -13.18 -3.96 5.97
CA ASP A 114 -12.10 -3.16 6.58
C ASP A 114 -11.89 -1.84 5.82
N PHE A 115 -11.89 -1.88 4.48
CA PHE A 115 -11.76 -0.67 3.67
C PHE A 115 -12.99 0.24 3.77
N LYS A 116 -14.21 -0.31 3.81
CA LYS A 116 -15.44 0.49 4.00
C LYS A 116 -15.43 1.20 5.34
N ASP A 117 -14.99 0.52 6.39
CA ASP A 117 -14.93 1.09 7.74
C ASP A 117 -13.86 2.16 7.83
N THR A 118 -12.67 1.93 7.26
CA THR A 118 -11.62 2.96 7.17
C THR A 118 -12.07 4.16 6.33
N ALA A 119 -12.69 3.93 5.17
CA ALA A 119 -13.17 5.00 4.28
C ALA A 119 -14.24 5.89 4.92
N ARG A 120 -14.99 5.39 5.92
CA ARG A 120 -15.95 6.18 6.69
C ARG A 120 -15.27 7.19 7.60
N LEU A 121 -14.07 6.89 8.10
CA LEU A 121 -13.32 7.76 9.01
C LEU A 121 -12.82 9.05 8.33
N PHE A 122 -12.58 9.00 7.01
CA PHE A 122 -12.09 10.14 6.25
C PHE A 122 -13.21 10.85 5.48
N SER A 123 -13.17 12.18 5.43
CA SER A 123 -13.96 12.96 4.48
C SER A 123 -13.36 12.89 3.07
N ARG A 124 -14.19 13.14 2.04
CA ARG A 124 -13.72 13.18 0.64
C ARG A 124 -12.60 14.19 0.43
N SER A 125 -12.72 15.39 1.01
CA SER A 125 -11.71 16.44 0.91
C SER A 125 -10.40 16.09 1.63
N GLN A 126 -10.45 15.35 2.74
CA GLN A 126 -9.24 14.79 3.35
C GLN A 126 -8.56 13.79 2.43
N LEU A 127 -9.29 12.84 1.86
CA LEU A 127 -8.73 11.85 0.94
C LEU A 127 -8.08 12.50 -0.29
N PHE A 128 -8.74 13.48 -0.92
CA PHE A 128 -8.15 14.21 -2.04
C PHE A 128 -6.85 14.91 -1.63
N ARG A 129 -6.83 15.63 -0.50
CA ARG A 129 -5.62 16.31 -0.02
C ARG A 129 -4.48 15.34 0.26
N ILE A 130 -4.76 14.22 0.92
CA ILE A 130 -3.77 13.18 1.20
C ILE A 130 -3.20 12.65 -0.13
N ILE A 131 -4.05 12.29 -1.08
CA ILE A 131 -3.62 11.79 -2.40
C ILE A 131 -2.76 12.82 -3.14
N ASP A 132 -3.12 14.11 -3.11
CA ASP A 132 -2.33 15.17 -3.75
C ASP A 132 -0.96 15.32 -3.09
N THR A 133 -0.89 15.31 -1.75
CA THR A 133 0.37 15.35 -0.98
C THR A 133 1.25 14.15 -1.31
N LEU A 134 0.70 12.93 -1.28
CA LEU A 134 1.45 11.71 -1.59
C LEU A 134 1.99 11.71 -3.03
N ASN A 135 1.19 12.16 -4.01
CA ASN A 135 1.65 12.29 -5.41
C ASN A 135 2.81 13.28 -5.55
N HIS A 136 2.73 14.41 -4.85
CA HIS A 136 3.78 15.42 -4.85
C HIS A 136 5.10 14.81 -4.35
N TYR A 137 5.09 14.22 -3.14
CA TYR A 137 6.29 13.64 -2.55
C TYR A 137 6.79 12.39 -3.27
N GLN A 138 5.91 11.56 -3.85
CA GLN A 138 6.33 10.43 -4.68
C GLN A 138 7.18 10.88 -5.88
N THR A 139 6.87 12.05 -6.44
CA THR A 139 7.66 12.60 -7.55
C THR A 139 9.01 13.12 -7.08
N GLU A 140 9.05 13.81 -5.94
CA GLU A 140 10.28 14.32 -5.32
C GLU A 140 11.22 13.18 -4.88
N MET A 141 10.67 12.08 -4.36
CA MET A 141 11.42 10.92 -3.89
C MET A 141 12.28 10.27 -4.97
N LYS A 142 11.85 10.30 -6.25
CA LYS A 142 12.58 9.68 -7.38
C LYS A 142 14.04 10.14 -7.50
N TYR A 143 14.35 11.35 -7.04
CA TYR A 143 15.69 11.94 -7.13
C TYR A 143 16.29 12.29 -5.76
N ALA A 144 15.62 11.90 -4.68
CA ALA A 144 16.04 12.24 -3.34
C ALA A 144 17.21 11.38 -2.87
N ALA A 145 18.18 12.03 -2.20
CA ALA A 145 19.25 11.31 -1.52
C ALA A 145 18.75 10.51 -0.30
N GLN A 146 17.62 10.93 0.28
CA GLN A 146 17.00 10.30 1.45
C GLN A 146 15.48 10.14 1.24
N PRO A 147 15.05 9.10 0.51
CA PRO A 147 13.62 8.85 0.25
C PRO A 147 12.80 8.63 1.53
N GLN A 148 13.37 7.97 2.54
CA GLN A 148 12.70 7.73 3.83
C GLN A 148 12.27 9.05 4.49
N THR A 149 13.16 10.03 4.56
CA THR A 149 12.85 11.35 5.15
C THR A 149 11.69 12.03 4.43
N LEU A 150 11.65 11.94 3.09
CA LEU A 150 10.52 12.50 2.34
C LEU A 150 9.23 11.72 2.54
N PHE A 151 9.30 10.41 2.73
CA PHE A 151 8.13 9.61 3.09
C PHE A 151 7.59 10.01 4.47
N GLU A 152 8.44 10.20 5.47
CA GLU A 152 8.04 10.69 6.79
C GLU A 152 7.39 12.07 6.69
N VAL A 153 8.02 13.02 5.97
CA VAL A 153 7.51 14.38 5.80
C VAL A 153 6.17 14.41 5.05
N ALA A 154 5.95 13.50 4.10
CA ALA A 154 4.69 13.43 3.36
C ALA A 154 3.49 13.01 4.21
N LEU A 155 3.74 12.40 5.37
CA LEU A 155 2.71 11.87 6.27
C LEU A 155 2.45 12.74 7.50
N LEU A 156 3.27 13.79 7.69
CA LEU A 156 3.04 14.88 8.64
C LEU A 156 1.98 15.87 8.10
#